data_AF-A0A351L7M4-F1
#
_entry.id   AF-A0A351L7M4-F1
#
_cell.length_a   1.000
_cell.length_b   1.000
_cell.length_c   1.000
_cell.angle_alpha   90.00
_cell.angle_beta   90.00
_cell.angle_gamma   90.00
#
_symmetry.space_group_name_H-M   'P 1'
#
loop_
_entity.id
_entity.type
_entity.pdbx_description
1 polymer ?
#
loop_
_entity_poly.entity_id
_entity_poly.type
_entity_poly.pdbx_seq_one_letter_code
_entity_poly.pdbx_strand_id
1 'polypeptide(L)'
;HDGTVYPIECNPRTHSAITMFYNHPGVADAYLDKQPLAEPLQPLPDSKPTYWLYHEVWRLTGIRSLKQLLSWVRNILRGKEAIFDVSDPLPFLMVHHWQIPLLLLDNLRRLGGWIRIDFNLGELIE
;
A
#
# COMPACT_ATOMS: atom_id res chain seq x y z
N HIS A 1 -6.02 29.43 -15.93
CA HIS A 1 -5.18 29.09 -14.76
C HIS A 1 -3.73 29.23 -15.16
N ASP A 2 -2.94 29.91 -14.33
CA ASP A 2 -1.54 30.32 -14.52
C ASP A 2 -0.50 29.21 -14.28
N GLY A 3 -0.94 27.99 -13.94
CA GLY A 3 -0.05 26.82 -13.78
C GLY A 3 0.71 26.78 -12.45
N THR A 4 0.46 27.73 -11.56
CA THR A 4 1.11 27.80 -10.24
C THR A 4 0.66 26.63 -9.37
N VAL A 5 1.61 25.85 -8.85
CA VAL A 5 1.35 24.72 -7.96
C VAL A 5 1.19 25.24 -6.53
N TYR A 6 0.11 24.85 -5.86
CA TYR A 6 -0.14 25.18 -4.46
C TYR A 6 -0.26 23.90 -3.63
N PRO A 7 0.41 23.81 -2.47
CA PRO A 7 0.24 22.68 -1.57
C PRO A 7 -1.18 22.71 -0.98
N ILE A 8 -1.90 21.60 -1.10
CA ILE A 8 -3.25 21.42 -0.54
C ILE A 8 -3.24 20.55 0.72
N GLU A 9 -2.22 19.71 0.88
CA GLU A 9 -2.09 18.76 1.98
C GLU A 9 -0.61 18.49 2.27
N CYS A 10 -0.26 18.32 3.54
CA CYS A 10 1.06 17.88 3.98
C CYS A 10 0.88 16.79 5.04
N ASN A 11 1.34 15.59 4.75
CA ASN A 11 1.29 14.46 5.67
C ASN A 11 2.66 14.29 6.34
N PRO A 12 2.77 14.41 7.67
CA PRO A 12 4.04 14.23 8.39
C PRO A 12 4.46 12.75 8.51
N ARG A 13 4.00 11.90 7.58
CA ARG A 13 4.20 10.45 7.55
C ARG A 13 4.20 9.97 6.10
N THR A 14 4.81 8.81 5.86
CA THR A 14 4.71 8.12 4.57
C THR A 14 3.25 7.83 4.25
N HIS A 15 2.87 8.08 3.00
CA HIS A 15 1.55 7.73 2.48
C HIS A 15 1.69 6.80 1.27
N SER A 16 0.56 6.31 0.75
CA SER A 16 0.52 5.28 -0.28
C SER A 16 1.29 5.61 -1.57
N ALA A 17 1.56 6.88 -1.88
CA ALA A 17 2.35 7.21 -3.09
C ALA A 17 3.79 6.73 -3.01
N ILE A 18 4.31 6.39 -1.82
CA ILE A 18 5.65 5.82 -1.67
C ILE A 18 5.80 4.52 -2.49
N THR A 19 4.71 3.77 -2.69
CA THR A 19 4.75 2.52 -3.44
C THR A 19 5.03 2.72 -4.94
N MET A 20 4.89 3.95 -5.44
CA MET A 20 5.26 4.31 -6.82
C MET A 20 6.78 4.31 -7.04
N PHE A 21 7.58 4.40 -5.97
CA PHE A 21 9.04 4.46 -6.05
C PHE A 21 9.69 3.09 -5.83
N TYR A 22 9.07 2.04 -6.38
CA TYR A 22 9.55 0.67 -6.27
C TYR A 22 11.05 0.56 -6.62
N ASN A 23 11.84 -0.01 -5.71
CA ASN A 23 13.30 -0.19 -5.81
C ASN A 23 14.13 1.09 -6.01
N HIS A 24 13.55 2.28 -5.80
CA HIS A 24 14.29 3.52 -5.95
C HIS A 24 15.25 3.73 -4.74
N PRO A 25 16.58 3.77 -4.94
CA PRO A 25 17.55 3.76 -3.84
C PRO A 25 17.49 5.03 -2.97
N GLY A 26 17.21 6.18 -3.57
CA GLY A 26 17.17 7.47 -2.85
C GLY A 26 15.90 7.77 -2.06
N VAL A 27 14.90 6.87 -2.01
CA VAL A 27 13.64 7.16 -1.29
C VAL A 27 13.85 7.24 0.22
N ALA A 28 14.66 6.33 0.77
CA ALA A 28 14.94 6.33 2.21
C ALA A 28 15.68 7.61 2.62
N ASP A 29 16.71 7.98 1.86
CA ASP A 29 17.48 9.20 2.07
C ASP A 29 16.60 10.44 1.98
N ALA A 30 15.65 10.48 1.03
CA ALA A 30 14.69 11.58 0.89
C ALA A 30 13.84 11.84 2.14
N TYR A 31 13.62 10.82 2.99
CA TYR A 31 12.85 10.93 4.23
C TYR A 31 13.73 11.13 5.47
N LEU A 32 14.94 10.58 5.47
CA LEU A 32 15.78 10.47 6.66
C LEU A 32 16.90 11.52 6.70
N ASP A 33 17.37 11.98 5.54
CA ASP A 33 18.44 12.97 5.48
C ASP A 33 17.96 14.36 5.87
N LYS A 34 18.84 15.08 6.57
CA LYS A 34 18.59 16.46 7.01
C LYS A 34 18.80 17.49 5.90
N GLN A 35 19.44 17.10 4.81
CA GLN A 35 19.69 17.99 3.68
C GLN A 35 18.55 17.85 2.67
N PRO A 36 17.95 18.96 2.22
CA PRO A 36 16.93 18.91 1.20
C PRO A 36 17.55 18.41 -0.11
N LEU A 37 16.80 17.57 -0.84
CA LEU A 37 17.18 17.13 -2.18
C LEU A 37 17.25 18.34 -3.13
N ALA A 38 18.21 18.33 -4.05
CA ALA A 38 18.34 19.37 -5.06
C ALA A 38 17.13 19.39 -6.03
N GLU A 39 16.57 18.22 -6.32
CA GLU A 39 15.41 18.05 -7.18
C GLU A 39 14.42 17.03 -6.58
N PRO A 40 13.11 17.16 -6.87
CA PRO A 40 12.13 16.18 -6.43
C PRO A 40 12.43 14.79 -7.02
N LEU A 41 12.42 13.78 -6.16
CA LEU A 41 12.58 12.38 -6.58
C LEU A 41 11.47 12.00 -7.57
N GLN A 42 11.83 11.25 -8.62
CA GLN A 42 10.88 10.70 -9.59
C GLN A 42 10.88 9.17 -9.53
N PRO A 43 9.74 8.50 -9.78
CA PRO A 43 9.72 7.05 -9.94
C PRO A 43 10.71 6.58 -11.01
N LEU A 44 11.33 5.43 -10.79
CA LEU A 44 12.16 4.81 -11.82
C LEU A 44 11.32 4.38 -13.03
N PRO A 45 11.87 4.37 -14.26
CA PRO A 45 11.14 3.91 -15.45
C PRO A 45 10.62 2.47 -15.36
N ASP A 46 11.27 1.63 -14.55
CA ASP A 46 10.92 0.23 -14.30
C ASP A 46 10.13 0.02 -13.00
N SER A 47 9.65 1.10 -12.37
CA SER A 47 8.78 1.04 -11.19
C SER A 47 7.54 0.21 -11.51
N LYS A 48 7.19 -0.70 -10.59
CA LYS A 48 6.09 -1.65 -10.78
C LYS A 48 4.78 -1.09 -10.23
N PRO A 49 3.63 -1.39 -10.86
CA PRO A 49 2.34 -1.12 -10.26
C PRO A 49 2.19 -1.92 -8.97
N THR A 50 1.68 -1.28 -7.93
CA THR A 50 1.45 -1.92 -6.62
C THR A 50 0.06 -2.53 -6.55
N TYR A 51 -0.08 -3.72 -5.94
CA TYR A 51 -1.37 -4.35 -5.65
C TYR A 51 -1.43 -4.88 -4.22
N TRP A 52 -2.63 -5.03 -3.68
CA TRP A 52 -2.90 -5.69 -2.40
C TRP A 52 -3.49 -7.07 -2.65
N LEU A 53 -2.81 -8.13 -2.19
CA LEU A 53 -3.15 -9.50 -2.55
C LEU A 53 -4.59 -9.87 -2.18
N TYR A 54 -5.03 -9.57 -0.96
CA TYR A 54 -6.38 -9.92 -0.51
C TYR A 54 -7.47 -9.19 -1.30
N HIS A 55 -7.22 -7.94 -1.70
CA HIS A 55 -8.12 -7.21 -2.58
C HIS A 55 -8.19 -7.85 -3.98
N GLU A 56 -7.06 -8.28 -4.54
CA GLU A 56 -7.03 -8.98 -5.81
C GLU A 56 -7.73 -10.34 -5.74
N VAL A 57 -7.60 -11.08 -4.63
CA VAL A 57 -8.35 -12.32 -4.39
C VAL A 57 -9.85 -12.05 -4.32
N TRP A 58 -10.28 -11.01 -3.60
CA TRP A 58 -11.68 -10.61 -3.57
C TRP A 58 -12.22 -10.29 -4.96
N ARG A 59 -11.45 -9.58 -5.78
CA ARG A 59 -11.84 -9.25 -7.16
C ARG A 59 -12.08 -10.47 -8.05
N LEU A 60 -11.50 -11.64 -7.74
CA LEU A 60 -11.78 -12.88 -8.46
C LEU A 60 -13.27 -13.26 -8.41
N THR A 61 -13.98 -12.93 -7.33
CA THR A 61 -15.42 -13.18 -7.18
C THR A 61 -16.27 -12.44 -8.22
N GLY A 62 -15.74 -11.34 -8.76
CA GLY A 62 -16.42 -10.50 -9.76
C GLY A 62 -16.06 -10.86 -11.21
N ILE A 63 -15.16 -11.82 -11.46
CA ILE A 63 -14.73 -12.17 -12.82
C ILE A 63 -15.82 -12.94 -13.55
N ARG A 64 -16.20 -12.44 -14.72
CA ARG A 64 -17.28 -13.01 -15.56
C ARG A 64 -16.79 -13.50 -16.93
N SER A 65 -15.50 -13.41 -17.22
CA SER A 65 -14.93 -13.83 -18.51
C SER A 65 -13.46 -14.22 -18.41
N LEU A 66 -13.01 -15.09 -19.34
CA LEU A 66 -11.60 -15.47 -19.46
C LEU A 66 -10.70 -14.26 -19.74
N LYS A 67 -11.17 -13.28 -20.52
CA LYS A 67 -10.41 -12.05 -20.79
C LYS A 67 -10.12 -11.26 -19.51
N GLN A 68 -11.09 -11.17 -18.60
CA GLN A 68 -10.91 -10.53 -17.29
C GLN A 68 -9.93 -11.31 -16.41
N LEU A 69 -10.04 -12.66 -16.39
CA LEU A 69 -9.10 -13.51 -15.66
C LEU A 69 -7.65 -13.35 -16.16
N LEU A 70 -7.45 -13.36 -17.47
CA LEU A 70 -6.11 -13.16 -18.06
C LEU A 70 -5.54 -11.78 -17.72
N SER A 71 -6.38 -10.74 -17.72
CA SER A 71 -5.93 -9.40 -17.31
C SER A 71 -5.56 -9.36 -15.83
N TRP A 72 -6.32 -10.04 -14.97
CA TRP A 72 -6.02 -10.16 -13.54
C TRP A 72 -4.67 -10.85 -13.32
N VAL A 73 -4.44 -12.01 -13.95
CA VAL A 73 -3.16 -12.74 -13.86
C VAL A 73 -2.00 -11.86 -14.34
N ARG A 74 -2.18 -11.16 -15.45
CA ARG A 74 -1.16 -10.23 -15.98
C ARG A 74 -0.84 -9.11 -14.98
N ASN A 75 -1.82 -8.58 -14.27
CA ASN A 75 -1.60 -7.54 -13.27
C ASN A 75 -0.79 -8.06 -12.08
N ILE A 76 -1.12 -9.27 -11.58
CA ILE A 76 -0.36 -9.91 -10.50
C ILE A 76 1.09 -10.16 -10.91
N LEU A 77 1.31 -10.71 -12.12
CA LEU A 77 2.66 -11.03 -12.58
C LEU A 77 3.53 -9.80 -12.87
N ARG A 78 2.93 -8.67 -13.26
CA ARG A 78 3.66 -7.42 -13.55
C ARG A 78 3.84 -6.53 -12.32
N GLY A 79 2.95 -6.66 -11.35
CA GLY A 79 2.95 -5.81 -10.18
C GLY A 79 3.87 -6.28 -9.06
N LYS A 80 3.93 -5.46 -8.01
CA LYS A 80 4.54 -5.79 -6.72
C LYS A 80 3.42 -5.80 -5.67
N GLU A 81 3.41 -6.85 -4.85
CA GLU A 81 2.55 -6.90 -3.66
C GLU A 81 3.00 -5.79 -2.69
N ALA A 82 2.04 -5.07 -2.12
CA ALA A 82 2.27 -3.85 -1.35
C ALA A 82 3.11 -4.02 -0.09
N ILE A 83 3.03 -5.17 0.60
CA ILE A 83 3.69 -5.44 1.88
C ILE A 83 4.66 -6.62 1.76
N PHE A 84 4.32 -7.63 0.97
CA PHE A 84 5.08 -8.87 0.87
C PHE A 84 6.42 -8.65 0.15
N ASP A 85 7.50 -8.92 0.89
CA ASP A 85 8.81 -9.14 0.34
C ASP A 85 9.30 -10.56 0.63
N VAL A 86 10.01 -11.16 -0.32
CA VAL A 86 10.54 -12.53 -0.16
C VAL A 86 11.69 -12.53 0.85
N SER A 87 12.47 -11.46 0.91
CA SER A 87 13.59 -11.30 1.85
C SER A 87 13.13 -10.92 3.26
N ASP A 88 11.95 -10.30 3.38
CA ASP A 88 11.33 -9.95 4.66
C ASP A 88 9.79 -10.18 4.61
N PRO A 89 9.34 -11.44 4.78
CA PRO A 89 7.91 -11.77 4.68
C PRO A 89 7.13 -11.46 5.96
N LEU A 90 7.83 -11.15 7.07
CA LEU A 90 7.21 -11.00 8.39
C LEU A 90 6.18 -9.88 8.44
N PRO A 91 6.41 -8.67 7.89
CA PRO A 91 5.41 -7.60 7.90
C PRO A 91 4.08 -8.04 7.27
N PHE A 92 4.14 -8.74 6.13
CA PHE A 92 2.94 -9.22 5.44
C PHE A 92 2.14 -10.21 6.32
N LEU A 93 2.84 -11.15 6.96
CA LEU A 93 2.22 -12.14 7.84
C LEU A 93 1.64 -11.49 9.10
N MET A 94 2.41 -10.62 9.75
CA MET A 94 2.01 -9.95 10.99
C MET A 94 0.79 -9.06 10.78
N VAL A 95 0.76 -8.21 9.75
CA VAL A 95 -0.38 -7.31 9.51
C VAL A 95 -1.67 -8.10 9.31
N HIS A 96 -1.65 -9.07 8.39
CA HIS A 96 -2.87 -9.78 7.97
C HIS A 96 -3.32 -10.89 8.93
N HIS A 97 -2.38 -11.56 9.60
CA HIS A 97 -2.69 -12.76 10.39
C HIS A 97 -2.54 -12.54 11.91
N TRP A 98 -1.98 -11.40 12.34
CA TRP A 98 -1.78 -11.12 13.77
C TRP A 98 -2.41 -9.79 14.19
N GLN A 99 -1.92 -8.68 13.64
CA GLN A 99 -2.33 -7.32 14.03
C GLN A 99 -3.84 -7.10 13.82
N ILE A 100 -4.33 -7.26 12.60
CA ILE A 100 -5.76 -7.03 12.30
C ILE A 100 -6.66 -7.99 13.11
N PRO A 101 -6.41 -9.31 13.14
CA PRO A 101 -7.19 -10.22 13.97
C PRO A 101 -7.19 -9.88 15.46
N LEU A 102 -6.05 -9.46 16.03
CA LEU A 102 -5.97 -9.07 17.44
C LEU A 102 -6.69 -7.76 17.74
N LEU A 103 -6.60 -6.77 16.84
CA LEU A 103 -7.34 -5.52 16.97
C LEU A 103 -8.85 -5.78 16.93
N LEU A 104 -9.31 -6.64 16.02
CA LEU A 104 -10.71 -7.06 15.96
C LEU A 104 -11.14 -7.80 17.24
N LEU A 105 -10.30 -8.70 17.75
CA LEU A 105 -10.58 -9.41 18.99
C LEU A 105 -10.66 -8.45 20.19
N ASP A 106 -9.78 -7.45 20.27
CA ASP A 106 -9.82 -6.45 21.33
C ASP A 106 -11.08 -5.58 21.24
N ASN A 107 -11.45 -5.13 20.03
CA ASN A 107 -12.68 -4.37 19.82
C ASN A 107 -13.93 -5.17 20.20
N LEU A 108 -13.99 -6.45 19.80
CA LEU A 108 -15.07 -7.37 20.21
C LEU A 108 -15.13 -7.56 21.72
N ARG A 109 -13.98 -7.72 22.40
CA ARG A 109 -13.91 -7.83 23.87
C ARG A 109 -14.43 -6.57 24.57
N ARG A 110 -14.24 -5.41 23.96
CA ARG A 110 -14.74 -4.12 24.46
C ARG A 110 -16.20 -3.85 24.09
N LEU A 111 -16.84 -4.76 23.34
CA LEU A 111 -18.18 -4.57 22.77
C LEU A 111 -18.26 -3.28 21.93
N GLY A 112 -17.18 -3.00 21.18
CA GLY A 112 -17.10 -1.86 20.28
C GLY A 112 -18.16 -1.88 19.17
N GLY A 113 -18.48 -0.70 18.66
CA GLY A 113 -19.44 -0.53 17.58
C GLY A 113 -18.89 -0.93 16.20
N TRP A 114 -19.62 -0.56 15.16
CA TRP A 114 -19.17 -0.77 13.79
C TRP A 114 -17.87 -0.01 13.52
N ILE A 115 -16.89 -0.70 12.96
CA ILE A 115 -15.55 -0.19 12.67
C ILE A 115 -15.18 -0.53 11.23
N ARG A 116 -14.51 0.41 10.55
CA ARG A 116 -13.94 0.18 9.22
C ARG A 116 -12.51 -0.33 9.39
N ILE A 117 -12.16 -1.44 8.75
CA ILE A 117 -10.80 -1.95 8.76
C ILE A 117 -10.02 -1.30 7.62
N ASP A 118 -8.86 -0.72 7.91
CA ASP A 118 -7.89 -0.32 6.90
C ASP A 118 -6.75 -1.33 6.87
N PHE A 119 -6.81 -2.26 5.92
CA PHE A 119 -5.79 -3.30 5.74
C PHE A 119 -4.44 -2.73 5.27
N ASN A 120 -4.42 -1.53 4.69
CA ASN A 120 -3.19 -0.91 4.18
C ASN A 120 -2.39 -0.29 5.32
N LEU A 121 -3.08 0.25 6.33
CA LEU A 121 -2.50 0.86 7.52
C LEU A 121 -2.43 -0.11 8.71
N GLY A 122 -3.14 -1.25 8.64
CA GLY A 122 -3.20 -2.23 9.72
C GLY A 122 -3.99 -1.73 10.93
N GLU A 123 -4.97 -0.86 10.73
CA GLU A 123 -5.71 -0.20 11.80
C GLU A 123 -7.23 -0.36 11.67
N LEU A 124 -7.90 -0.15 12.80
CA LEU A 124 -9.35 -0.02 12.85
C LEU A 124 -9.68 1.47 12.89
N ILE A 125 -10.48 1.92 11.94
CA ILE A 125 -10.96 3.30 11.83
C ILE A 125 -12.39 3.32 12.34
N GLU A 126 -12.61 4.10 13.40
CA GLU A 126 -13.94 4.41 13.95
C GLU A 126 -14.66 5.49 13.13
#